data_AF-A0AAT9LWN9-F1
#
_entry.id   AF-A0AAT9LWN9-F1
#
_cell.length_a   1.000
_cell.length_b   1.000
_cell.length_c   1.000
_cell.angle_alpha   90.00
_cell.angle_beta   90.00
_cell.angle_gamma   90.00
#
_symmetry.space_group_name_H-M   'P 1'
#
loop_
_entity.id
_entity.type
_entity.pdbx_description
1 polymer ?
#
loop_
_entity_poly.entity_id
_entity_poly.type
_entity_poly.pdbx_seq_one_letter_code
_entity_poly.pdbx_strand_id
1 'polypeptide(L)'
;MTQLRQAEVVLPVAESGQDSPGSALGAIGAVPWPRRTARPRDPRPVPAVVLENDLLIATVLIGCCGRLHSLWHKREHRPVPFCSPAFQPASGGPVFAAPVDGDTLRVWEWDTARDLPFQIDFALADGQALRVDTKVRDPRGHTDWDQVSPGDLIAVGSGWGALELTRLGVMLPATPFTGLGAPQRPWLELLRGNMIATDPEQPPGRSLVSAPWRAMLESAPENWLSAYHLGVARWHARESAAAIAAWRRSIELAVSPWALRNLAVAEFRGGHVREAAELLTAAAWSTPAVPALSVEAVDLLLAAGQADEAATLLRRVPT
;
A
#
# COMPACT_ATOMS: atom_id res chain seq x y z
N MET A 1 -1.38 -9.29 -33.79
CA MET A 1 -0.92 -10.08 -32.63
C MET A 1 -0.28 -9.15 -31.62
N THR A 2 -0.76 -9.18 -30.38
CA THR A 2 -0.27 -8.31 -29.30
C THR A 2 1.09 -8.77 -28.82
N GLN A 3 2.02 -7.83 -28.61
CA GLN A 3 3.28 -8.08 -27.95
C GLN A 3 3.22 -7.57 -26.52
N LEU A 4 3.68 -8.39 -25.58
CA LEU A 4 3.86 -8.03 -24.18
C LEU A 4 5.36 -7.93 -23.89
N ARG A 5 5.79 -6.82 -23.29
CA ARG A 5 7.17 -6.66 -22.82
C ARG A 5 7.22 -6.00 -21.44
N GLN A 6 8.14 -6.45 -20.61
CA GLN A 6 8.48 -5.72 -19.39
C GLN A 6 9.17 -4.40 -19.75
N ALA A 7 8.91 -3.38 -18.94
CA ALA A 7 9.52 -2.07 -19.04
C ALA A 7 9.67 -1.46 -17.63
N GLU A 8 10.40 -0.35 -17.55
CA GLU A 8 10.42 0.51 -16.38
C GLU A 8 9.96 1.91 -16.79
N VAL A 9 9.07 2.49 -15.98
CA VAL A 9 8.60 3.87 -16.16
C VAL A 9 9.14 4.70 -15.02
N VAL A 10 9.76 5.82 -15.35
CA VAL A 10 10.26 6.78 -14.37
C VAL A 10 9.13 7.73 -13.99
N LEU A 11 8.63 7.63 -12.77
CA LEU A 11 7.49 8.43 -12.30
C LEU A 11 7.90 9.39 -11.17
N PRO A 12 7.34 10.62 -11.14
CA PRO A 12 7.31 11.40 -9.92
C PRO A 12 6.60 10.60 -8.83
N VAL A 13 7.12 10.60 -7.61
CA VAL A 13 6.54 9.80 -6.51
C VAL A 13 5.09 10.17 -6.21
N ALA A 14 4.70 11.41 -6.45
CA ALA A 14 3.31 11.84 -6.28
C ALA A 14 2.34 11.10 -7.21
N GLU A 15 2.81 10.63 -8.37
CA GLU A 15 1.98 10.00 -9.40
C GLU A 15 1.92 8.47 -9.29
N SER A 16 2.72 7.86 -8.42
CA SER A 16 2.67 6.41 -8.15
C SER A 16 1.46 5.96 -7.31
N GLY A 17 0.58 6.87 -6.86
CA GLY A 17 -0.69 6.56 -6.17
C GLY A 17 -1.13 7.65 -5.19
N GLN A 18 -2.43 7.68 -4.81
CA GLN A 18 -3.01 8.75 -3.96
C GLN A 18 -2.39 8.85 -2.56
N ASP A 19 -1.67 7.82 -2.12
CA ASP A 19 -0.71 7.89 -1.01
C ASP A 19 0.58 7.17 -1.41
N SER A 20 1.25 7.71 -2.45
CA SER A 20 2.53 7.30 -3.01
C SER A 20 3.18 6.10 -2.30
N PRO A 21 3.33 4.91 -2.93
CA PRO A 21 3.97 3.73 -2.32
C PRO A 21 5.38 3.93 -1.76
N GLY A 22 5.96 5.13 -1.81
CA GLY A 22 7.18 5.48 -1.09
C GLY A 22 7.09 6.75 -0.24
N SER A 23 6.01 6.95 0.51
CA SER A 23 6.23 7.30 1.92
C SER A 23 6.68 6.01 2.61
N ALA A 24 7.86 6.00 3.25
CA ALA A 24 8.28 4.86 4.09
C ALA A 24 7.16 4.45 5.08
N LEU A 25 6.31 5.41 5.47
CA LEU A 25 5.23 5.25 6.42
C LEU A 25 3.93 4.72 5.80
N GLY A 26 3.71 4.90 4.50
CA GLY A 26 2.58 4.27 3.79
C GLY A 26 2.78 2.76 3.61
N ALA A 27 4.04 2.32 3.48
CA ALA A 27 4.38 0.89 3.36
C ALA A 27 4.06 0.08 4.63
N ILE A 28 4.12 0.72 5.81
CA ILE A 28 3.73 0.11 7.09
C ILE A 28 2.23 0.25 7.41
N GLY A 29 1.42 0.77 6.48
CA GLY A 29 -0.01 0.95 6.69
C GLY A 29 -0.31 1.83 7.91
N ALA A 30 0.54 2.80 8.21
CA ALA A 30 0.27 3.80 9.24
C ALA A 30 -0.89 4.69 8.81
N VAL A 31 -1.50 5.40 9.77
CA VAL A 31 -2.62 6.31 9.48
C VAL A 31 -2.19 7.39 8.46
N PRO A 32 -2.99 7.75 7.46
CA PRO A 32 -2.59 8.78 6.50
C PRO A 32 -2.27 10.12 7.17
N TRP A 33 -1.08 10.67 6.89
CA TRP A 33 -0.71 12.04 7.28
C TRP A 33 -1.43 13.03 6.37
N PRO A 34 -2.14 14.04 6.91
CA PRO A 34 -2.73 15.09 6.08
C PRO A 34 -1.61 15.92 5.43
N ARG A 35 -1.35 15.70 4.13
CA ARG A 35 -0.32 16.44 3.40
C ARG A 35 -0.71 17.92 3.26
N ARG A 36 0.20 18.83 3.62
CA ARG A 36 0.08 20.27 3.34
C ARG A 36 0.78 20.70 2.05
N THR A 37 1.86 20.02 1.66
CA THR A 37 2.51 20.22 0.36
C THR A 37 3.08 18.90 -0.16
N ALA A 38 2.85 18.60 -1.45
CA ALA A 38 3.61 17.55 -2.12
C ALA A 38 4.94 18.15 -2.57
N ARG A 39 6.04 17.86 -1.87
CA ARG A 39 7.36 18.06 -2.50
C ARG A 39 7.45 17.12 -3.70
N PRO A 40 7.98 17.58 -4.86
CA PRO A 40 8.46 16.67 -5.88
C PRO A 40 9.54 15.81 -5.21
N ARG A 41 9.23 14.54 -4.96
CA ARG A 41 10.27 13.58 -4.59
C ARG A 41 10.91 13.09 -5.87
N ASP A 42 12.17 12.68 -5.75
CA ASP A 42 12.96 12.23 -6.89
C ASP A 42 12.23 11.19 -7.73
N PRO A 43 12.29 11.30 -9.06
CA PRO A 43 11.72 10.32 -9.96
C PRO A 43 12.27 8.93 -9.64
N ARG A 44 11.40 7.91 -9.68
CA ARG A 44 11.79 6.53 -9.38
C ARG A 44 11.38 5.59 -10.51
N PRO A 45 12.19 4.57 -10.82
CA PRO A 45 11.77 3.52 -11.73
C PRO A 45 10.64 2.71 -11.08
N VAL A 46 9.57 2.49 -11.85
CA VAL A 46 8.43 1.65 -11.48
C VAL A 46 8.30 0.56 -12.53
N PRO A 47 8.28 -0.73 -12.11
CA PRO A 47 8.05 -1.85 -13.02
C PRO A 47 6.72 -1.70 -13.76
N ALA A 48 6.76 -1.93 -15.07
CA ALA A 48 5.62 -1.81 -15.96
C ALA A 48 5.60 -2.95 -16.99
N VAL A 49 4.43 -3.16 -17.59
CA VAL A 49 4.26 -3.99 -18.79
C VAL A 49 3.70 -3.12 -19.89
N VAL A 50 4.31 -3.22 -21.07
CA VAL A 50 3.82 -2.58 -22.29
C VAL A 50 3.10 -3.63 -23.13
N LEU A 51 1.85 -3.34 -23.45
CA LEU A 51 1.05 -4.03 -24.44
C LEU A 51 1.11 -3.23 -25.74
N GLU A 52 1.48 -3.87 -26.84
CA GLU A 52 1.62 -3.20 -28.13
C GLU A 52 1.02 -4.02 -29.27
N ASN A 53 0.21 -3.37 -30.10
CA ASN A 53 -0.21 -3.87 -31.40
C ASN A 53 0.19 -2.87 -32.51
N ASP A 54 -0.35 -3.02 -33.73
CA ASP A 54 -0.01 -2.14 -34.85
C ASP A 54 -0.49 -0.69 -34.68
N LEU A 55 -1.46 -0.45 -33.78
CA LEU A 55 -2.16 0.83 -33.64
C LEU A 55 -1.91 1.51 -32.30
N LEU A 56 -1.78 0.74 -31.23
CA LEU A 56 -1.78 1.22 -29.85
C LEU A 56 -0.59 0.68 -29.06
N ILE A 57 -0.14 1.52 -28.12
CA ILE A 57 0.80 1.15 -27.05
C ILE A 57 0.14 1.50 -25.73
N ALA A 58 -0.08 0.51 -24.87
CA ALA A 58 -0.60 0.69 -23.52
C ALA A 58 0.47 0.32 -22.48
N THR A 59 0.68 1.18 -21.49
CA THR A 59 1.66 0.95 -20.43
C THR A 59 0.95 0.78 -19.09
N VAL A 60 1.12 -0.39 -18.46
CA VAL A 60 0.48 -0.76 -17.19
C VAL A 60 1.53 -0.86 -16.09
N LEU A 61 1.33 -0.16 -14.97
CA LEU A 61 2.24 -0.13 -13.83
C LEU A 61 2.00 -1.31 -12.89
N ILE A 62 2.73 -2.40 -13.09
CA ILE A 62 2.67 -3.59 -12.24
C ILE A 62 3.35 -3.36 -10.88
N GLY A 63 4.23 -2.37 -10.75
CA GLY A 63 4.73 -1.92 -9.45
C GLY A 63 3.76 -1.06 -8.63
N CYS A 64 2.62 -0.66 -9.22
CA CYS A 64 1.63 0.24 -8.61
C CYS A 64 0.21 -0.23 -8.91
N CYS A 65 -0.16 -1.39 -8.35
CA CYS A 65 -1.53 -1.93 -8.40
C CYS A 65 -2.16 -2.10 -9.79
N GLY A 66 -1.33 -2.31 -10.82
CA GLY A 66 -1.81 -2.55 -12.19
C GLY A 66 -2.42 -1.30 -12.84
N ARG A 67 -2.03 -0.10 -12.42
CA ARG A 67 -2.59 1.15 -12.96
C ARG A 67 -2.22 1.34 -14.43
N LEU A 68 -3.20 1.65 -15.29
CA LEU A 68 -2.93 2.14 -16.63
C LEU A 68 -2.27 3.53 -16.56
N HIS A 69 -1.04 3.64 -17.03
CA HIS A 69 -0.24 4.86 -17.00
C HIS A 69 -0.39 5.69 -18.27
N SER A 70 -0.27 5.05 -19.43
CA SER A 70 -0.33 5.74 -20.71
C SER A 70 -1.00 4.88 -21.76
N LEU A 71 -1.70 5.53 -22.70
CA LEU A 71 -2.21 4.94 -23.92
C LEU A 71 -1.78 5.84 -25.09
N TRP A 72 -1.13 5.28 -26.09
CA TRP A 72 -0.54 6.02 -27.21
C TRP A 72 -1.02 5.46 -28.55
N HIS A 73 -1.41 6.35 -29.47
CA HIS A 73 -1.81 5.98 -30.83
C HIS A 73 -0.61 6.11 -31.77
N LYS A 74 -0.14 4.98 -32.31
CA LYS A 74 1.07 4.90 -33.15
C LYS A 74 0.93 5.68 -34.45
N ARG A 75 -0.20 5.53 -35.16
CA ARG A 75 -0.40 6.16 -36.48
C ARG A 75 -0.59 7.68 -36.41
N GLU A 76 -1.21 8.18 -35.33
CA GLU A 76 -1.48 9.61 -35.16
C GLU A 76 -0.41 10.30 -34.28
N HIS A 77 0.57 9.53 -33.79
CA HIS A 77 1.68 10.03 -32.96
C HIS A 77 1.21 10.91 -31.80
N ARG A 78 0.17 10.47 -31.09
CA ARG A 78 -0.43 11.25 -29.98
C ARG A 78 -0.85 10.36 -28.81
N PRO A 79 -0.94 10.92 -27.59
CA PRO A 79 -1.60 10.25 -26.49
C PRO A 79 -3.10 10.09 -26.77
N VAL A 80 -3.66 8.97 -26.34
CA VAL A 80 -5.11 8.75 -26.30
C VAL A 80 -5.57 9.13 -24.89
N PRO A 81 -6.39 10.19 -24.75
CA PRO A 81 -6.98 10.51 -23.45
C PRO A 81 -7.81 9.35 -22.95
N PHE A 82 -7.63 8.99 -21.68
CA PHE A 82 -8.43 7.99 -21.01
C PHE A 82 -8.86 8.52 -19.65
N CYS A 83 -10.02 8.08 -19.18
CA CYS A 83 -10.42 8.30 -17.80
C CYS A 83 -9.73 7.27 -16.93
N SER A 84 -9.22 7.70 -15.77
CA SER A 84 -8.74 6.76 -14.77
C SER A 84 -9.87 5.77 -14.44
N PRO A 85 -9.58 4.47 -14.27
CA PRO A 85 -10.61 3.49 -13.91
C PRO A 85 -11.38 3.94 -12.67
N ALA A 86 -12.69 3.68 -12.65
CA ALA A 86 -13.55 3.99 -11.50
C ALA A 86 -13.13 3.23 -10.24
N PHE A 87 -12.51 2.06 -10.41
CA PHE A 87 -11.94 1.28 -9.33
C PHE A 87 -10.46 1.65 -9.10
N GLN A 88 -10.14 2.01 -7.86
CA GLN A 88 -8.76 2.24 -7.42
C GLN A 88 -8.47 1.33 -6.22
N PRO A 89 -7.55 0.35 -6.37
CA PRO A 89 -7.04 -0.43 -5.26
C PRO A 89 -6.52 0.48 -4.14
N ALA A 90 -6.79 0.12 -2.89
CA ALA A 90 -6.33 0.89 -1.73
C ALA A 90 -4.88 0.51 -1.37
N SER A 91 -4.49 -0.72 -1.68
CA SER A 91 -3.08 -1.11 -1.77
C SER A 91 -2.40 -0.30 -2.88
N GLY A 92 -1.13 0.08 -2.70
CA GLY A 92 -0.31 0.74 -3.71
C GLY A 92 0.92 -0.09 -4.13
N GLY A 93 0.91 -1.39 -3.82
CA GLY A 93 2.06 -2.29 -3.96
C GLY A 93 2.21 -2.95 -5.33
N PRO A 94 3.21 -3.84 -5.48
CA PRO A 94 3.36 -4.68 -6.67
C PRO A 94 2.16 -5.62 -6.82
N VAL A 95 1.94 -6.10 -8.04
CA VAL A 95 0.88 -7.06 -8.39
C VAL A 95 1.43 -8.26 -9.12
N PHE A 96 0.69 -9.37 -9.08
CA PHE A 96 0.92 -10.47 -10.00
C PHE A 96 0.49 -10.04 -11.41
N ALA A 97 1.26 -10.39 -12.43
CA ALA A 97 0.92 -10.09 -13.81
C ALA A 97 1.35 -11.21 -14.74
N ALA A 98 0.49 -11.61 -15.67
CA ALA A 98 0.74 -12.70 -16.61
C ALA A 98 -0.15 -12.57 -17.86
N PRO A 99 0.28 -13.13 -19.01
CA PRO A 99 -0.59 -13.26 -20.16
C PRO A 99 -1.71 -14.26 -19.91
N VAL A 100 -2.89 -13.98 -20.47
CA VAL A 100 -4.04 -14.87 -20.56
C VAL A 100 -4.55 -14.79 -21.99
N ASP A 101 -4.85 -15.92 -22.63
CA ASP A 101 -5.48 -15.99 -23.96
C ASP A 101 -4.79 -15.14 -25.07
N GLY A 102 -3.45 -15.04 -25.03
CA GLY A 102 -2.60 -14.48 -26.10
C GLY A 102 -2.56 -12.95 -26.21
N ASP A 103 -3.71 -12.28 -26.15
CA ASP A 103 -3.83 -10.82 -26.34
C ASP A 103 -4.22 -10.06 -25.05
N THR A 104 -4.26 -10.75 -23.91
CA THR A 104 -4.66 -10.15 -22.63
C THR A 104 -3.54 -10.21 -21.60
N LEU A 105 -3.19 -9.07 -21.00
CA LEU A 105 -2.44 -9.03 -19.75
C LEU A 105 -3.44 -9.06 -18.61
N ARG A 106 -3.36 -10.07 -17.75
CA ARG A 106 -4.13 -10.11 -16.51
C ARG A 106 -3.25 -9.74 -15.33
N VAL A 107 -3.83 -8.97 -14.42
CA VAL A 107 -3.20 -8.53 -13.17
C VAL A 107 -4.04 -8.98 -11.99
N TRP A 108 -3.41 -9.42 -10.90
CA TRP A 108 -4.07 -9.79 -9.64
C TRP A 108 -3.35 -9.21 -8.43
N GLU A 109 -4.10 -8.80 -7.42
CA GLU A 109 -3.60 -8.57 -6.07
C GLU A 109 -4.73 -8.67 -5.04
N TRP A 110 -4.38 -8.84 -3.77
CA TRP A 110 -5.31 -8.74 -2.65
C TRP A 110 -5.31 -7.35 -2.04
N ASP A 111 -6.47 -6.72 -2.00
CA ASP A 111 -6.65 -5.46 -1.29
C ASP A 111 -6.83 -5.74 0.21
N THR A 112 -5.72 -5.67 0.95
CA THR A 112 -5.68 -5.89 2.41
C THR A 112 -6.58 -4.96 3.23
N ALA A 113 -6.94 -3.78 2.69
CA ALA A 113 -7.84 -2.85 3.39
C ALA A 113 -9.31 -3.23 3.16
N ARG A 114 -9.63 -3.75 1.97
CA ARG A 114 -11.00 -4.17 1.60
C ARG A 114 -11.28 -5.64 1.87
N ASP A 115 -10.25 -6.42 2.18
CA ASP A 115 -10.32 -7.87 2.37
C ASP A 115 -10.92 -8.61 1.17
N LEU A 116 -10.51 -8.21 -0.04
CA LEU A 116 -11.00 -8.77 -1.29
C LEU A 116 -9.88 -8.85 -2.33
N PRO A 117 -9.81 -9.94 -3.11
CA PRO A 117 -8.97 -9.99 -4.30
C PRO A 117 -9.57 -9.12 -5.41
N PHE A 118 -8.70 -8.54 -6.22
CA PHE A 118 -9.10 -7.93 -7.48
C PHE A 118 -8.30 -8.53 -8.64
N GLN A 119 -8.92 -8.50 -9.81
CA GLN A 119 -8.34 -8.88 -11.09
C GLN A 119 -8.62 -7.78 -12.12
N ILE A 120 -7.63 -7.46 -12.94
CA ILE A 120 -7.77 -6.51 -14.06
C ILE A 120 -7.26 -7.17 -15.34
N ASP A 121 -8.13 -7.25 -16.34
CA ASP A 121 -7.82 -7.83 -17.64
C ASP A 121 -7.64 -6.69 -18.66
N PHE A 122 -6.41 -6.51 -19.15
CA PHE A 122 -6.05 -5.57 -20.21
C PHE A 122 -5.97 -6.33 -21.54
N ALA A 123 -7.05 -6.32 -22.31
CA ALA A 123 -7.12 -6.98 -23.60
C ALA A 123 -6.86 -5.98 -24.73
N LEU A 124 -5.82 -6.23 -25.53
CA LEU A 124 -5.40 -5.37 -26.64
C LEU A 124 -5.36 -6.14 -27.97
N ALA A 125 -6.46 -6.83 -28.31
CA ALA A 125 -6.60 -7.52 -29.58
C ALA A 125 -6.38 -6.59 -30.80
N ASP A 126 -6.21 -7.18 -31.98
CA ASP A 126 -6.02 -6.46 -33.24
C ASP A 126 -7.22 -5.52 -33.50
N GLY A 127 -7.02 -4.23 -33.21
CA GLY A 127 -8.09 -3.23 -33.18
C GLY A 127 -7.65 -1.89 -32.58
N GLN A 128 -8.57 -0.92 -32.57
CA GLN A 128 -8.31 0.46 -32.12
C GLN A 128 -8.70 0.72 -30.65
N ALA A 129 -8.92 -0.32 -29.85
CA ALA A 129 -9.38 -0.16 -28.48
C ALA A 129 -8.64 -1.09 -27.51
N LEU A 130 -8.22 -0.53 -26.38
CA LEU A 130 -7.86 -1.29 -25.18
C LEU A 130 -9.16 -1.57 -24.40
N ARG A 131 -9.46 -2.85 -24.15
CA ARG A 131 -10.53 -3.24 -23.23
C ARG A 131 -9.93 -3.50 -21.87
N VAL A 132 -10.52 -2.90 -20.83
CA VAL A 132 -10.11 -3.08 -19.44
C VAL A 132 -11.30 -3.59 -18.65
N ASP A 133 -11.25 -4.84 -18.21
CA ASP A 133 -12.27 -5.44 -17.35
C ASP A 133 -11.73 -5.56 -15.92
N THR A 134 -12.50 -5.11 -14.93
CA THR A 134 -12.10 -5.12 -13.51
C THR A 134 -13.07 -5.95 -12.71
N LYS A 135 -12.55 -7.00 -12.06
CA LYS A 135 -13.31 -7.96 -11.30
C LYS A 135 -12.89 -7.90 -9.83
N VAL A 136 -13.86 -7.70 -8.93
CA VAL A 136 -13.68 -7.81 -7.48
C VAL A 136 -14.72 -8.81 -6.99
N ARG A 137 -14.25 -9.94 -6.45
CA ARG A 137 -15.09 -11.11 -6.15
C ARG A 137 -14.82 -11.57 -4.72
N ASP A 138 -15.89 -11.76 -3.94
CA ASP A 138 -15.75 -12.24 -2.57
C ASP A 138 -15.58 -13.77 -2.53
N PRO A 139 -14.41 -14.28 -2.09
CA PRO A 139 -14.14 -15.71 -2.05
C PRO A 139 -14.98 -16.48 -1.01
N ARG A 140 -15.72 -15.79 -0.13
CA ARG A 140 -16.56 -16.40 0.91
C ARG A 140 -17.93 -16.87 0.41
N GLY A 141 -18.22 -16.75 -0.88
CA GLY A 141 -19.51 -17.17 -1.44
C GLY A 141 -19.58 -17.10 -2.96
N HIS A 142 -18.62 -16.46 -3.63
CA HIS A 142 -18.56 -16.43 -5.07
C HIS A 142 -17.88 -17.67 -5.64
N THR A 143 -18.55 -18.36 -6.57
CA THR A 143 -18.06 -19.60 -7.19
C THR A 143 -17.67 -19.42 -8.66
N ASP A 144 -18.06 -18.31 -9.29
CA ASP A 144 -17.78 -18.05 -10.71
C ASP A 144 -16.41 -17.38 -10.89
N TRP A 145 -15.38 -18.22 -10.99
CA TRP A 145 -13.99 -17.78 -11.20
C TRP A 145 -13.55 -18.05 -12.63
N ASP A 146 -12.67 -17.19 -13.14
CA ASP A 146 -11.95 -17.46 -14.38
C ASP A 146 -11.20 -18.81 -14.27
N GLN A 147 -11.37 -19.69 -15.24
CA GLN A 147 -10.78 -21.06 -15.23
C GLN A 147 -9.49 -21.16 -16.03
N VAL A 148 -9.24 -20.19 -16.92
CA VAL A 148 -8.05 -20.17 -17.77
C VAL A 148 -6.85 -19.83 -16.92
N SER A 149 -5.96 -20.82 -16.75
CA SER A 149 -4.69 -20.62 -16.05
C SER A 149 -3.85 -19.54 -16.73
N PRO A 150 -3.18 -18.66 -15.96
CA PRO A 150 -2.22 -17.74 -16.53
C PRO A 150 -1.07 -18.48 -17.19
N GLY A 151 -0.46 -17.85 -18.21
CA GLY A 151 0.85 -18.26 -18.70
C GLY A 151 1.96 -17.92 -17.69
N ASP A 152 3.21 -17.94 -18.15
CA ASP A 152 4.35 -17.61 -17.30
C ASP A 152 4.20 -16.22 -16.67
N LEU A 153 4.48 -16.14 -15.37
CA LEU A 153 4.37 -14.88 -14.62
C LEU A 153 5.38 -13.87 -15.16
N ILE A 154 4.86 -12.74 -15.63
CA ILE A 154 5.65 -11.56 -15.97
C ILE A 154 6.06 -10.81 -14.69
N ALA A 155 5.20 -10.83 -13.66
CA ALA A 155 5.53 -10.25 -12.36
C ALA A 155 4.90 -11.04 -11.22
N VAL A 156 5.61 -11.06 -10.10
CA VAL A 156 5.15 -11.60 -8.83
C VAL A 156 4.65 -10.44 -7.97
N GLY A 157 3.43 -10.58 -7.45
CA GLY A 157 2.83 -9.61 -6.55
C GLY A 157 3.29 -9.78 -5.11
N SER A 158 2.49 -9.25 -4.20
CA SER A 158 2.76 -9.36 -2.77
C SER A 158 2.35 -10.72 -2.20
N GLY A 159 2.95 -11.09 -1.05
CA GLY A 159 2.55 -12.28 -0.29
C GLY A 159 1.20 -12.16 0.43
N TRP A 160 0.49 -11.03 0.34
CA TRP A 160 -0.74 -10.79 1.11
C TRP A 160 -1.89 -11.66 0.61
N GLY A 161 -2.05 -11.86 -0.70
CA GLY A 161 -3.06 -12.78 -1.23
C GLY A 161 -2.87 -14.21 -0.71
N ALA A 162 -1.62 -14.70 -0.63
CA ALA A 162 -1.33 -16.03 -0.11
C ALA A 162 -1.66 -16.16 1.40
N LEU A 163 -1.39 -15.11 2.18
CA LEU A 163 -1.79 -15.06 3.59
C LEU A 163 -3.32 -15.13 3.75
N GLU A 164 -4.05 -14.41 2.91
CA GLU A 164 -5.51 -14.33 2.98
C GLU A 164 -6.17 -15.64 2.54
N LEU A 165 -5.65 -16.29 1.49
CA LEU A 165 -6.05 -17.66 1.14
C LEU A 165 -5.81 -18.64 2.29
N THR A 166 -4.67 -18.50 2.98
CA THR A 166 -4.35 -19.33 4.17
C THR A 166 -5.35 -19.09 5.31
N ARG A 167 -5.68 -17.82 5.60
CA ARG A 167 -6.68 -17.46 6.63
C ARG A 167 -8.06 -18.01 6.31
N LEU A 168 -8.47 -17.93 5.04
CA LEU A 168 -9.79 -18.35 4.60
C LEU A 168 -9.91 -19.86 4.38
N GLY A 169 -8.78 -20.58 4.23
CA GLY A 169 -8.78 -22.01 3.94
C GLY A 169 -9.33 -22.35 2.55
N VAL A 170 -9.17 -21.44 1.58
CA VAL A 170 -9.69 -21.59 0.22
C VAL A 170 -8.55 -21.61 -0.81
N MET A 171 -8.81 -22.24 -1.94
CA MET A 171 -7.98 -22.11 -3.15
C MET A 171 -8.84 -21.51 -4.25
N LEU A 172 -8.32 -20.48 -4.93
CA LEU A 172 -9.03 -19.84 -6.03
C LEU A 172 -8.49 -20.35 -7.37
N PRO A 173 -9.37 -20.69 -8.34
CA PRO A 173 -8.96 -21.08 -9.69
C PRO A 173 -8.20 -19.95 -10.39
N ALA A 174 -7.19 -20.32 -11.20
CA ALA A 174 -6.42 -19.39 -12.04
C ALA A 174 -5.86 -18.14 -11.32
N THR A 175 -5.65 -18.19 -10.00
CA THR A 175 -5.02 -17.09 -9.25
C THR A 175 -3.60 -17.44 -8.84
N PRO A 176 -2.61 -16.56 -9.06
CA PRO A 176 -1.21 -16.85 -8.78
C PRO A 176 -0.74 -16.46 -7.37
N PHE A 177 -1.65 -16.26 -6.41
CA PHE A 177 -1.31 -15.77 -5.07
C PHE A 177 -0.37 -16.73 -4.33
N THR A 178 0.89 -16.31 -4.26
CA THR A 178 2.02 -17.07 -3.70
C THR A 178 2.96 -16.09 -2.97
N GLY A 179 4.15 -16.54 -2.56
CA GLY A 179 5.19 -15.61 -2.10
C GLY A 179 5.04 -15.11 -0.66
N LEU A 180 4.55 -15.96 0.27
CA LEU A 180 4.63 -15.66 1.70
C LEU A 180 6.07 -15.31 2.10
N GLY A 181 6.27 -14.15 2.73
CA GLY A 181 7.59 -13.62 3.06
C GLY A 181 7.67 -13.06 4.48
N ALA A 182 8.78 -12.37 4.76
CA ALA A 182 9.01 -11.74 6.06
C ALA A 182 7.86 -10.82 6.52
N PRO A 183 7.24 -9.98 5.65
CA PRO A 183 6.14 -9.11 6.07
C PRO A 183 4.89 -9.85 6.55
N GLN A 184 4.66 -11.09 6.09
CA GLN A 184 3.49 -11.90 6.47
C GLN A 184 3.73 -12.72 7.74
N ARG A 185 4.97 -12.88 8.21
CA ARG A 185 5.29 -13.77 9.35
C ARG A 185 4.53 -13.41 10.63
N PRO A 186 4.46 -12.15 11.09
CA PRO A 186 3.70 -11.81 12.30
C PRO A 186 2.21 -12.16 12.18
N TRP A 187 1.65 -12.07 10.97
CA TRP A 187 0.25 -12.38 10.69
C TRP A 187 -0.02 -13.89 10.60
N LEU A 188 0.94 -14.67 10.11
CA LEU A 188 0.87 -16.14 10.16
C LEU A 188 0.91 -16.67 11.59
N GLU A 189 1.68 -16.02 12.47
CA GLU A 189 1.65 -16.32 13.90
C GLU A 189 0.29 -15.95 14.50
N LEU A 190 -0.29 -14.82 14.08
CA LEU A 190 -1.59 -14.36 14.57
C LEU A 190 -2.72 -15.34 14.24
N LEU A 191 -2.67 -15.97 13.06
CA LEU A 191 -3.58 -17.08 12.73
C LEU A 191 -3.49 -18.26 13.71
N ARG A 192 -2.37 -18.41 14.42
CA ARG A 192 -2.15 -19.44 15.46
C ARG A 192 -2.42 -18.91 16.88
N GLY A 193 -2.98 -17.70 16.99
CA GLY A 193 -3.33 -17.08 18.27
C GLY A 193 -2.17 -16.36 18.98
N ASN A 194 -1.08 -16.04 18.28
CA ASN A 194 0.07 -15.35 18.88
C ASN A 194 0.61 -14.24 17.95
N MET A 195 1.35 -13.25 18.46
CA MET A 195 2.09 -12.32 17.60
C MET A 195 3.37 -11.92 18.32
N ILE A 196 4.51 -12.44 17.90
CA ILE A 196 5.77 -12.17 18.60
C ILE A 196 6.17 -10.71 18.36
N ALA A 197 6.43 -10.00 19.45
CA ALA A 197 6.91 -8.63 19.39
C ALA A 197 8.27 -8.57 18.68
N THR A 198 8.38 -7.68 17.70
CA THR A 198 9.66 -7.35 17.06
C THR A 198 10.37 -6.23 17.81
N ASP A 199 11.52 -5.79 17.32
CA ASP A 199 12.21 -4.61 17.82
C ASP A 199 11.35 -3.34 17.59
N PRO A 200 10.97 -2.58 18.64
CA PRO A 200 10.16 -1.36 18.53
C PRO A 200 10.81 -0.23 17.74
N GLU A 201 12.13 -0.25 17.55
CA GLU A 201 12.84 0.71 16.69
C GLU A 201 12.68 0.37 15.20
N GLN A 202 12.34 -0.87 14.87
CA GLN A 202 12.10 -1.30 13.49
C GLN A 202 10.67 -0.99 13.06
N PRO A 203 10.44 -0.67 11.77
CA PRO A 203 9.09 -0.43 11.27
C PRO A 203 8.18 -1.65 11.52
N PRO A 204 6.95 -1.48 12.03
CA PRO A 204 6.07 -2.57 12.43
C PRO A 204 5.53 -3.39 11.24
N GLY A 205 5.85 -2.98 10.01
CA GLY A 205 5.26 -3.57 8.81
C GLY A 205 3.80 -3.16 8.62
N ARG A 206 3.19 -3.67 7.54
CA ARG A 206 1.81 -3.33 7.16
C ARG A 206 0.80 -3.83 8.18
N SER A 207 -0.07 -2.94 8.65
CA SER A 207 -1.26 -3.29 9.42
C SER A 207 -2.37 -3.85 8.52
N LEU A 208 -2.93 -5.02 8.87
CA LEU A 208 -4.17 -5.53 8.29
C LEU A 208 -5.36 -5.02 9.12
N VAL A 209 -6.29 -4.34 8.45
CA VAL A 209 -7.32 -3.52 9.11
C VAL A 209 -8.74 -4.07 8.98
N SER A 210 -8.91 -5.21 8.30
CA SER A 210 -10.23 -5.82 8.15
C SER A 210 -10.76 -6.38 9.48
N ALA A 211 -12.08 -6.50 9.58
CA ALA A 211 -12.73 -6.94 10.82
C ALA A 211 -12.23 -8.30 11.35
N PRO A 212 -11.98 -9.34 10.52
CA PRO A 212 -11.42 -10.60 10.99
C PRO A 212 -10.02 -10.46 11.63
N TRP A 213 -9.13 -9.67 11.03
CA TRP A 213 -7.79 -9.42 11.58
C TRP A 213 -7.85 -8.63 12.88
N ARG A 214 -8.74 -7.63 12.96
CA ARG A 214 -8.97 -6.88 14.20
C ARG A 214 -9.43 -7.80 15.34
N ALA A 215 -10.38 -8.69 15.10
CA ALA A 215 -10.88 -9.62 16.12
C ALA A 215 -9.76 -10.56 16.63
N MET A 216 -8.87 -11.01 15.74
CA MET A 216 -7.70 -11.79 16.14
C MET A 216 -6.71 -10.96 16.97
N LEU A 217 -6.44 -9.70 16.59
CA LEU A 217 -5.58 -8.80 17.37
C LEU A 217 -6.15 -8.53 18.78
N GLU A 218 -7.47 -8.43 18.92
CA GLU A 218 -8.14 -8.25 20.22
C GLU A 218 -8.01 -9.49 21.14
N SER A 219 -7.81 -10.67 20.56
CA SER A 219 -7.67 -11.93 21.29
C SER A 219 -6.21 -12.34 21.52
N ALA A 220 -5.26 -11.67 20.86
CA ALA A 220 -3.85 -12.04 20.89
C ALA A 220 -3.19 -11.62 22.22
N PRO A 221 -2.11 -12.31 22.63
CA PRO A 221 -1.26 -11.85 23.72
C PRO A 221 -0.81 -10.40 23.52
N GLU A 222 -0.94 -9.60 24.57
CA GLU A 222 -0.65 -8.18 24.50
C GLU A 222 0.86 -7.93 24.46
N ASN A 223 1.30 -7.16 23.47
CA ASN A 223 2.63 -6.60 23.37
C ASN A 223 2.57 -5.31 22.54
N TRP A 224 3.70 -4.60 22.41
CA TRP A 224 3.70 -3.31 21.72
C TRP A 224 3.22 -3.43 20.26
N LEU A 225 3.56 -4.51 19.55
CA LEU A 225 3.25 -4.70 18.14
C LEU A 225 1.77 -5.04 17.93
N SER A 226 1.21 -5.96 18.74
CA SER A 226 -0.22 -6.29 18.68
C SER A 226 -1.09 -5.08 19.05
N ALA A 227 -0.72 -4.33 20.09
CA ALA A 227 -1.39 -3.09 20.47
C ALA A 227 -1.27 -1.99 19.39
N TYR A 228 -0.10 -1.86 18.74
CA TYR A 228 0.10 -0.93 17.63
C TYR A 228 -0.84 -1.22 16.46
N HIS A 229 -0.85 -2.47 15.97
CA HIS A 229 -1.70 -2.87 14.84
C HIS A 229 -3.19 -2.79 15.19
N LEU A 230 -3.57 -3.14 16.42
CA LEU A 230 -4.95 -2.99 16.89
C LEU A 230 -5.39 -1.52 16.84
N GLY A 231 -4.53 -0.59 17.24
CA GLY A 231 -4.81 0.84 17.13
C GLY A 231 -5.05 1.28 15.69
N VAL A 232 -4.24 0.79 14.74
CA VAL A 232 -4.44 1.08 13.31
C VAL A 232 -5.76 0.50 12.80
N ALA A 233 -6.07 -0.76 13.13
CA ALA A 233 -7.33 -1.39 12.72
C ALA A 233 -8.56 -0.64 13.28
N ARG A 234 -8.53 -0.25 14.56
CA ARG A 234 -9.58 0.56 15.21
C ARG A 234 -9.75 1.93 14.58
N TRP A 235 -8.65 2.57 14.21
CA TRP A 235 -8.69 3.85 13.52
C TRP A 235 -9.42 3.77 12.17
N HIS A 236 -9.10 2.75 11.38
CA HIS A 236 -9.78 2.49 10.11
C HIS A 236 -11.26 2.12 10.29
N ALA A 237 -11.59 1.46 11.39
CA ALA A 237 -12.97 1.22 11.82
C ALA A 237 -13.68 2.47 12.38
N ARG A 238 -13.05 3.66 12.35
CA ARG A 238 -13.55 4.95 12.86
C ARG A 238 -13.72 5.00 14.38
N GLU A 239 -13.12 4.07 15.12
CA GLU A 239 -13.12 3.99 16.57
C GLU A 239 -11.96 4.80 17.17
N SER A 240 -11.93 6.10 16.88
CA SER A 240 -10.74 6.96 17.12
C SER A 240 -10.26 6.96 18.57
N ALA A 241 -11.17 7.00 19.56
CA ALA A 241 -10.81 6.95 20.98
C ALA A 241 -10.15 5.61 21.37
N ALA A 242 -10.68 4.50 20.87
CA ALA A 242 -10.14 3.17 21.13
C ALA A 242 -8.81 2.93 20.40
N ALA A 243 -8.61 3.57 19.24
CA ALA A 243 -7.35 3.58 18.53
C ALA A 243 -6.26 4.33 19.32
N ILE A 244 -6.56 5.53 19.81
CA ILE A 244 -5.66 6.33 20.66
C ILE A 244 -5.28 5.56 21.92
N ALA A 245 -6.25 4.93 22.59
CA ALA A 245 -5.99 4.10 23.77
C ALA A 245 -5.04 2.94 23.45
N ALA A 246 -5.23 2.25 22.32
CA ALA A 246 -4.36 1.15 21.90
C ALA A 246 -2.93 1.62 21.57
N TRP A 247 -2.74 2.79 20.94
CA TRP A 247 -1.40 3.33 20.70
C TRP A 247 -0.70 3.82 21.98
N ARG A 248 -1.44 4.42 22.92
CA ARG A 248 -0.89 4.73 24.26
C ARG A 248 -0.45 3.45 24.97
N ARG A 249 -1.28 2.41 24.91
CA ARG A 249 -0.95 1.10 25.46
C ARG A 249 0.27 0.45 24.81
N SER A 250 0.40 0.58 23.49
CA SER A 250 1.60 0.15 22.75
C SER A 250 2.87 0.82 23.31
N ILE A 251 2.83 2.13 23.55
CA ILE A 251 3.95 2.90 24.12
C ILE A 251 4.28 2.49 25.56
N GLU A 252 3.27 2.20 26.39
CA GLU A 252 3.47 1.67 27.75
C GLU A 252 4.20 0.32 27.74
N LEU A 253 3.93 -0.53 26.76
CA LEU A 253 4.54 -1.84 26.60
C LEU A 253 5.97 -1.75 26.05
N ALA A 254 6.17 -0.90 25.03
CA ALA A 254 7.48 -0.48 24.57
C ALA A 254 7.36 0.84 23.78
N VAL A 255 8.16 1.84 24.13
CA VAL A 255 8.18 3.11 23.42
C VAL A 255 8.61 2.88 21.98
N SER A 256 7.80 3.34 21.02
CA SER A 256 8.12 3.26 19.61
C SER A 256 7.79 4.58 18.88
N PRO A 257 8.61 4.98 17.89
CA PRO A 257 8.36 6.17 17.07
C PRO A 257 7.05 6.07 16.26
N TRP A 258 6.61 4.85 15.95
CA TRP A 258 5.46 4.57 15.10
C TRP A 258 4.14 4.89 15.78
N ALA A 259 4.00 4.48 17.04
CA ALA A 259 2.83 4.79 17.85
C ALA A 259 2.77 6.30 18.17
N LEU A 260 3.91 6.93 18.47
CA LEU A 260 4.01 8.38 18.66
C LEU A 260 3.53 9.14 17.41
N ARG A 261 3.95 8.71 16.22
CA ARG A 261 3.52 9.31 14.96
C ARG A 261 2.02 9.13 14.70
N ASN A 262 1.42 7.99 15.06
CA ASN A 262 -0.03 7.82 14.95
C ASN A 262 -0.80 8.71 15.96
N LEU A 263 -0.28 8.86 17.18
CA LEU A 263 -0.84 9.81 18.16
C LEU A 263 -0.73 11.25 17.65
N ALA A 264 0.38 11.64 17.02
CA ALA A 264 0.52 12.96 16.41
C ALA A 264 -0.55 13.22 15.34
N VAL A 265 -0.86 12.23 14.50
CA VAL A 265 -1.97 12.34 13.52
C VAL A 265 -3.30 12.56 14.23
N ALA A 266 -3.54 11.85 15.33
CA ALA A 266 -4.78 11.98 16.09
C ALA A 266 -4.92 13.36 16.73
N GLU A 267 -3.86 13.88 17.37
CA GLU A 267 -3.84 15.23 17.94
C GLU A 267 -4.03 16.31 16.87
N PHE A 268 -3.36 16.17 15.72
CA PHE A 268 -3.53 17.11 14.60
C PHE A 268 -4.98 17.15 14.10
N ARG A 269 -5.64 15.99 13.95
CA ARG A 269 -7.06 15.92 13.56
C ARG A 269 -8.00 16.48 14.63
N GLY A 270 -7.59 16.46 15.90
CA GLY A 270 -8.27 17.13 17.00
C GLY A 270 -8.06 18.65 17.05
N GLY A 271 -7.17 19.21 16.20
CA GLY A 271 -6.81 20.63 16.20
C GLY A 271 -5.69 21.00 17.18
N HIS A 272 -5.11 20.02 17.87
CA HIS A 272 -4.01 20.20 18.82
C HIS A 272 -2.66 20.18 18.09
N VAL A 273 -2.41 21.25 17.32
CA VAL A 273 -1.28 21.31 16.38
C VAL A 273 0.09 21.27 17.08
N ARG A 274 0.21 21.88 18.28
CA ARG A 274 1.47 21.93 19.02
C ARG A 274 1.81 20.57 19.63
N GLU A 275 0.84 19.93 20.26
CA GLU A 275 0.96 18.59 20.84
C GLU A 275 1.29 17.57 19.74
N ALA A 276 0.66 17.70 18.58
CA ALA A 276 1.00 16.90 17.40
C ALA A 276 2.46 17.14 16.95
N ALA A 277 2.93 18.39 16.94
CA ALA A 277 4.31 18.76 16.60
C ALA A 277 5.32 18.13 17.55
N GLU A 278 5.06 18.18 18.85
CA GLU A 278 5.91 17.59 19.89
C GLU A 278 6.03 16.07 19.73
N LEU A 279 4.90 15.37 19.57
CA LEU A 279 4.86 13.91 19.37
C LEU A 279 5.61 13.47 18.12
N LEU A 280 5.39 14.17 17.00
CA LEU A 280 6.02 13.82 15.73
C LEU A 280 7.52 14.16 15.71
N THR A 281 7.91 15.22 16.40
CA THR A 281 9.30 15.60 16.60
C THR A 281 10.01 14.54 17.46
N ALA A 282 9.40 14.09 18.55
CA ALA A 282 9.92 12.98 19.36
C ALA A 282 10.10 11.70 18.52
N ALA A 283 9.11 11.34 17.70
CA ALA A 283 9.20 10.20 16.79
C ALA A 283 10.37 10.33 15.79
N ALA A 284 10.55 11.52 15.20
CA ALA A 284 11.65 11.78 14.27
C ALA A 284 13.03 11.72 14.94
N TRP A 285 13.15 12.24 16.17
CA TRP A 285 14.38 12.23 16.96
C TRP A 285 14.82 10.81 17.33
N SER A 286 13.87 9.94 17.68
CA SER A 286 14.15 8.55 18.03
C SER A 286 14.50 7.67 16.83
N THR A 287 14.32 8.14 15.59
CA THR A 287 14.51 7.30 14.39
C THR A 287 15.08 8.08 13.21
N PRO A 288 16.31 8.61 13.33
CA PRO A 288 16.95 9.41 12.28
C PRO A 288 17.18 8.64 10.98
N ALA A 289 17.21 7.30 11.03
CA ALA A 289 17.30 6.44 9.85
C ALA A 289 16.04 6.46 8.95
N VAL A 290 14.96 7.14 9.36
CA VAL A 290 13.70 7.22 8.62
C VAL A 290 13.38 8.68 8.30
N PRO A 291 13.95 9.23 7.20
CA PRO A 291 13.78 10.64 6.82
C PRO A 291 12.33 11.09 6.67
N ALA A 292 11.41 10.16 6.34
CA ALA A 292 9.99 10.45 6.18
C ALA A 292 9.35 11.02 7.46
N LEU A 293 9.74 10.54 8.65
CA LEU A 293 9.25 11.08 9.92
C LEU A 293 9.73 12.51 10.15
N SER A 294 10.98 12.79 9.82
CA SER A 294 11.55 14.15 9.93
C SER A 294 10.86 15.13 8.97
N VAL A 295 10.51 14.70 7.76
CA VAL A 295 9.77 15.54 6.80
C VAL A 295 8.36 15.85 7.33
N GLU A 296 7.60 14.86 7.81
CA GLU A 296 6.27 15.11 8.39
C GLU A 296 6.37 16.04 9.62
N ALA A 297 7.39 15.85 10.48
CA ALA A 297 7.65 16.71 11.65
C ALA A 297 7.97 18.16 11.26
N VAL A 298 8.85 18.39 10.28
CA VAL A 298 9.19 19.74 9.80
C VAL A 298 7.96 20.47 9.29
N ASP A 299 7.12 19.82 8.47
CA ASP A 299 5.89 20.42 7.95
C ASP A 299 4.95 20.87 9.09
N LEU A 300 4.88 20.07 10.16
CA LEU A 300 4.02 20.35 11.31
C LEU A 300 4.59 21.42 12.23
N LEU A 301 5.90 21.42 12.48
CA LEU A 301 6.59 22.48 13.24
C LEU A 301 6.42 23.83 12.55
N LEU A 302 6.54 23.88 11.22
CA LEU A 302 6.26 25.10 10.45
C LEU A 302 4.80 25.52 10.57
N ALA A 303 3.85 24.57 10.54
CA ALA A 303 2.44 24.86 10.76
C ALA A 303 2.14 25.38 12.19
N ALA A 304 2.93 24.97 13.18
CA ALA A 304 2.86 25.41 14.57
C ALA A 304 3.61 26.72 14.85
N GLY A 305 4.31 27.28 13.86
CA GLY A 305 5.13 28.50 14.02
C GLY A 305 6.49 28.26 14.69
N GLN A 306 6.93 27.00 14.82
CA GLN A 306 8.19 26.60 15.46
C GLN A 306 9.34 26.49 14.42
N ALA A 307 9.66 27.60 13.76
CA ALA A 307 10.63 27.61 12.66
C ALA A 307 12.06 27.22 13.07
N ASP A 308 12.51 27.62 14.26
CA ASP A 308 13.86 27.30 14.75
C ASP A 308 14.05 25.80 15.02
N GLU A 309 13.01 25.17 15.54
CA GLU A 309 12.98 23.73 15.79
C GLU A 309 12.89 22.95 14.47
N ALA A 310 12.08 23.41 13.52
CA ALA A 310 12.03 22.86 12.17
C ALA A 310 13.40 22.92 11.47
N ALA A 311 14.10 24.06 11.58
CA ALA A 311 15.44 24.22 11.03
C ALA A 311 16.47 23.30 11.70
N THR A 312 16.33 23.07 13.02
CA THR A 312 17.19 22.15 13.78
C THR A 312 17.00 20.70 13.35
N LEU A 313 15.76 20.27 13.18
CA LEU A 313 15.45 18.91 12.72
C LEU A 313 15.94 18.70 11.28
N LEU A 314 15.71 19.67 10.39
CA LEU A 314 16.12 19.59 8.99
C LEU A 314 17.64 19.41 8.81
N ARG A 315 18.47 20.07 9.64
CA ARG A 315 19.93 19.93 9.60
C ARG A 315 20.45 18.53 9.92
N ARG A 316 19.61 17.64 10.48
CA ARG A 316 19.99 16.28 10.89
C ARG A 316 19.41 15.20 9.99
N VAL A 317 18.56 15.56 9.04
CA VAL A 317 18.11 14.63 8.00
C VAL A 317 19.29 14.34 7.08
N PRO A 318 19.72 13.08 6.93
CA PRO A 318 20.77 12.73 5.97
C PRO A 318 20.35 13.20 4.56
N THR A 319 21.25 13.89 3.88
CA THR A 319 21.12 14.26 2.46
C THR A 319 21.13 13.03 1.56
#